data_AF-A0A5N6YP54-F1
#
_entry.id   AF-A0A5N6YP54-F1
#
_cell.length_a   1.000
_cell.length_b   1.000
_cell.length_c   1.000
_cell.angle_alpha   90.00
_cell.angle_beta   90.00
_cell.angle_gamma   90.00
#
_symmetry.space_group_name_H-M   'P 1'
#
loop_
_entity.id
_entity.type
_entity.pdbx_description
1 polymer ?
#
loop_
_entity_poly.entity_id
_entity_poly.type
_entity_poly.pdbx_seq_one_letter_code
_entity_poly.pdbx_strand_id
1 'polypeptide(L)'
;MCDSLREPFPISIGDLYIAKVDGSNLAASRVQAKTGYRDDAAIFTLTDGVLRSGDWILSCAMAEDRALRPKAVYWFRKVEDAAPIRLKLDIDDTWVITSQDGNFIEQDGFVVVPIADSQANERLWARVVE
;
A
#
# COMPACT_ATOMS: atom_id res chain seq x y z
N MET A 1 4.39 -10.87 -12.52
CA MET A 1 4.57 -9.81 -11.50
C MET A 1 5.27 -8.64 -12.17
N CYS A 2 4.89 -7.41 -11.82
CA CYS A 2 5.47 -6.19 -12.36
C CYS A 2 5.99 -5.32 -11.20
N ASP A 3 7.05 -4.54 -11.40
CA ASP A 3 7.62 -3.64 -10.40
C ASP A 3 7.68 -2.18 -10.88
N SER A 4 7.13 -1.88 -12.05
CA SER A 4 7.04 -0.53 -12.61
C SER A 4 5.75 -0.34 -13.40
N LEU A 5 5.05 0.77 -13.20
CA LEU A 5 3.89 1.17 -14.00
C LEU A 5 4.07 2.63 -14.43
N ARG A 6 3.91 2.89 -15.73
CA ARG A 6 4.26 4.19 -16.34
C ARG A 6 3.25 5.29 -16.00
N GLU A 7 1.97 4.93 -16.02
CA GLU A 7 0.90 5.88 -15.76
C GLU A 7 0.65 6.03 -14.25
N PRO A 8 0.35 7.24 -13.75
CA PRO A 8 -0.06 7.42 -12.36
C PRO A 8 -1.44 6.82 -12.09
N PHE A 9 -1.65 6.27 -10.89
CA PHE A 9 -2.88 5.58 -10.54
C PHE A 9 -3.26 5.77 -9.06
N PRO A 10 -4.55 5.88 -8.71
CA PRO A 10 -5.02 5.65 -7.36
C PRO A 10 -5.04 4.14 -7.01
N ILE A 11 -5.07 3.86 -5.71
CA ILE A 11 -5.20 2.49 -5.19
C ILE A 11 -6.48 2.40 -4.35
N SER A 12 -7.36 1.46 -4.69
CA SER A 12 -8.58 1.17 -3.95
C SER A 12 -8.48 -0.12 -3.14
N ILE A 13 -9.15 -0.17 -2.00
CA ILE A 13 -9.40 -1.37 -1.21
C ILE A 13 -10.91 -1.45 -0.97
N GLY A 14 -11.61 -2.34 -1.68
CA GLY A 14 -13.07 -2.30 -1.73
C GLY A 14 -13.57 -0.96 -2.29
N ASP A 15 -14.48 -0.31 -1.55
CA ASP A 15 -15.02 1.02 -1.91
C ASP A 15 -14.17 2.20 -1.38
N LEU A 16 -13.08 1.92 -0.68
CA LEU A 16 -12.19 2.92 -0.10
C LEU A 16 -10.91 3.07 -0.92
N TYR A 17 -10.17 4.14 -0.68
CA TYR A 17 -8.89 4.45 -1.34
C TYR A 17 -7.80 4.66 -0.31
N ILE A 18 -6.54 4.38 -0.69
CA ILE A 18 -5.40 4.75 0.16
C ILE A 18 -5.31 6.28 0.16
N ALA A 19 -5.50 6.88 1.34
CA ALA A 19 -5.59 8.32 1.52
C ALA A 19 -4.22 8.98 1.54
N LYS A 20 -4.15 10.25 1.13
CA LYS A 20 -2.92 11.06 1.23
C LYS A 20 -2.42 11.15 2.67
N VAL A 21 -1.14 11.47 2.82
CA VAL A 21 -0.59 11.81 4.14
C VAL A 21 -1.24 13.11 4.61
N ASP A 22 -1.84 13.08 5.80
CA ASP A 22 -2.35 14.28 6.45
C ASP A 22 -1.19 15.27 6.69
N GLY A 23 -1.37 16.50 6.21
CA GLY A 23 -0.41 17.60 6.32
C GLY A 23 -0.06 17.97 7.76
N SER A 24 -0.84 17.55 8.74
CA SER A 24 -0.52 17.70 10.18
C SER A 24 0.68 16.84 10.64
N ASN A 25 1.01 15.75 9.91
CA ASN A 25 2.00 14.76 10.31
C ASN A 25 3.33 14.84 9.53
N LEU A 26 3.59 15.96 8.85
CA LEU A 26 4.77 16.11 7.99
C LEU A 26 6.12 16.04 8.72
N ALA A 27 6.13 16.22 10.05
CA ALA A 27 7.33 16.12 10.89
C ALA A 27 7.66 14.69 11.33
N ALA A 28 6.75 13.72 11.14
CA ALA A 28 6.98 12.33 11.51
C ALA A 28 7.90 11.62 10.51
N SER A 29 8.78 10.74 11.02
CA SER A 29 9.69 9.93 10.17
C SER A 29 8.95 8.89 9.32
N ARG A 30 7.80 8.41 9.81
CA ARG A 30 6.84 7.57 9.10
C ARG A 30 5.43 7.79 9.66
N VAL A 31 4.42 7.61 8.83
CA VAL A 31 2.99 7.73 9.21
C VAL A 31 2.27 6.48 8.75
N GLN A 32 1.49 5.82 9.61
CA GLN A 32 0.74 4.64 9.19
C GLN A 32 -0.31 5.05 8.13
N ALA A 33 -0.36 4.28 7.05
CA ALA A 33 -1.28 4.52 5.96
C ALA A 33 -2.72 4.24 6.39
N LYS A 34 -3.63 5.09 5.91
CA LYS A 34 -5.05 5.03 6.19
C LYS A 34 -5.84 4.94 4.89
N THR A 35 -7.05 4.45 5.01
CA THR A 35 -8.03 4.51 3.93
C THR A 35 -8.95 5.71 4.09
N GLY A 36 -9.47 6.21 2.97
CA GLY A 36 -10.43 7.30 2.91
C GLY A 36 -11.31 7.20 1.66
N TYR A 37 -12.08 8.26 1.41
CA TYR A 37 -12.91 8.35 0.20
C TYR A 37 -12.10 8.84 -1.01
N ARG A 38 -12.68 8.68 -2.20
CA ARG A 38 -12.01 8.97 -3.48
C ARG A 38 -11.42 10.38 -3.58
N ASP A 39 -12.06 11.39 -3.01
CA ASP A 39 -11.59 12.78 -3.06
C ASP A 39 -10.27 13.00 -2.29
N ASP A 40 -9.95 12.10 -1.36
CA ASP A 40 -8.71 12.09 -0.57
C ASP A 40 -7.69 11.05 -1.07
N ALA A 41 -7.98 10.36 -2.17
CA ALA A 41 -7.12 9.31 -2.70
C ALA A 41 -5.74 9.87 -3.09
N ALA A 42 -4.68 9.21 -2.63
CA ALA A 42 -3.34 9.45 -3.11
C ALA A 42 -3.19 8.91 -4.54
N ILE A 43 -2.42 9.64 -5.35
CA ILE A 43 -2.06 9.22 -6.71
C ILE A 43 -0.62 8.72 -6.68
N PHE A 44 -0.42 7.51 -7.20
CA PHE A 44 0.83 6.79 -7.10
C PHE A 44 1.51 6.62 -8.45
N THR A 45 2.83 6.54 -8.41
CA THR A 45 3.64 5.94 -9.47
C THR A 45 4.43 4.78 -8.88
N LEU A 46 4.67 3.75 -9.68
CA LEU A 46 5.49 2.61 -9.29
C LEU A 46 6.71 2.55 -10.20
N THR A 47 7.91 2.57 -9.64
CA THR A 47 9.17 2.47 -10.40
C THR A 47 10.19 1.69 -9.59
N ASP A 48 10.74 0.64 -10.19
CA ASP A 48 11.74 -0.27 -9.59
C ASP A 48 11.33 -0.76 -8.19
N GLY A 49 10.05 -1.11 -8.03
CA GLY A 49 9.46 -1.61 -6.80
C GLY A 49 9.21 -0.56 -5.72
N VAL A 50 9.36 0.73 -6.04
CA VAL A 50 9.10 1.84 -5.11
C VAL A 50 7.80 2.55 -5.49
N LEU A 51 6.81 2.41 -4.63
CA LEU A 51 5.47 2.99 -4.80
C LEU A 51 5.43 4.41 -4.19
N ARG A 52 5.41 5.44 -5.02
CA ARG A 52 5.57 6.85 -4.61
C ARG A 52 4.29 7.66 -4.82
N SER A 53 4.04 8.61 -3.92
CA SER A 53 3.08 9.71 -4.09
C SER A 53 3.72 11.01 -3.63
N GLY A 54 4.13 11.86 -4.57
CA GLY A 54 4.98 13.01 -4.29
C GLY A 54 6.30 12.58 -3.62
N ASP A 55 6.60 13.18 -2.47
CA ASP A 55 7.81 12.86 -1.68
C ASP A 55 7.66 11.62 -0.78
N TRP A 56 6.48 11.01 -0.76
CA TRP A 56 6.17 9.90 0.14
C TRP A 56 6.23 8.57 -0.60
N ILE A 57 6.68 7.54 0.11
CA ILE A 57 6.76 6.15 -0.35
C ILE A 57 5.79 5.34 0.49
N LEU A 58 4.91 4.55 -0.14
CA LEU A 58 4.00 3.66 0.54
C LEU A 58 4.55 2.25 0.56
N SER A 59 4.83 1.69 1.73
CA SER A 59 5.27 0.30 1.85
C SER A 59 5.13 -0.26 3.27
N CYS A 60 5.47 -1.54 3.46
CA CYS A 60 5.80 -2.10 4.76
C CYS A 60 7.23 -1.68 5.16
N ALA A 61 7.55 -1.72 6.46
CA ALA A 61 8.92 -1.51 6.90
C ALA A 61 9.85 -2.67 6.47
N MET A 62 11.07 -2.34 6.02
CA MET A 62 12.11 -3.33 5.66
C MET A 62 12.44 -4.27 6.83
N ALA A 63 12.60 -3.69 8.03
CA ALA A 63 12.90 -4.40 9.26
C ALA A 63 11.70 -4.31 10.21
N GLU A 64 10.73 -5.22 10.02
CA GLU A 64 9.61 -5.41 10.95
C GLU A 64 9.70 -6.78 11.62
N ASP A 65 9.35 -6.83 12.92
CA ASP A 65 9.32 -8.06 13.70
C ASP A 65 8.43 -9.11 13.03
N ARG A 66 8.92 -10.35 12.92
CA ARG A 66 8.22 -11.48 12.28
C ARG A 66 7.16 -12.10 13.21
N ALA A 67 6.53 -11.28 14.04
CA ALA A 67 5.44 -11.71 14.89
C ALA A 67 4.24 -12.18 14.03
N LEU A 68 3.43 -13.09 14.58
CA LEU A 68 2.14 -13.51 14.01
C LEU A 68 1.09 -12.40 14.19
N ARG A 69 1.35 -11.21 13.62
CA ARG A 69 0.46 -10.06 13.64
C ARG A 69 0.38 -9.45 12.24
N PRO A 70 -0.73 -8.80 11.88
CA PRO A 70 -0.78 -7.98 10.68
C PRO A 70 0.35 -6.96 10.69
N LYS A 71 0.99 -6.78 9.54
CA LYS A 71 2.06 -5.81 9.35
C LYS A 71 1.49 -4.47 8.93
N ALA A 72 1.95 -3.39 9.52
CA ALA A 72 1.44 -2.07 9.18
C ALA A 72 2.06 -1.57 7.87
N VAL A 73 1.24 -0.95 7.03
CA VAL A 73 1.71 -0.20 5.88
C VAL A 73 1.90 1.26 6.29
N TYR A 74 3.02 1.85 5.88
CA TYR A 74 3.39 3.20 6.24
C TYR A 74 3.72 4.04 5.01
N TRP A 75 3.59 5.34 5.21
CA TRP A 75 4.20 6.40 4.42
C TRP A 75 5.61 6.69 4.97
N PHE A 76 6.61 6.58 4.10
CA PHE A 76 8.02 6.85 4.38
C PHE A 76 8.54 8.03 3.55
N ARG A 77 9.50 8.76 4.09
CA ARG A 77 10.30 9.76 3.34
C ARG A 77 11.57 9.18 2.73
N LYS A 78 12.02 8.01 3.19
CA LYS A 78 13.27 7.37 2.78
C LYS A 78 13.01 5.96 2.27
N VAL A 79 13.66 5.62 1.15
CA VAL A 79 13.51 4.30 0.51
C VAL A 79 14.18 3.17 1.31
N GLU A 80 15.23 3.48 2.07
CA GLU A 80 16.01 2.52 2.85
C GLU A 80 15.16 1.81 3.93
N ASP A 81 14.10 2.46 4.39
CA ASP A 81 13.17 1.94 5.39
C ASP A 81 11.99 1.16 4.78
N ALA A 82 11.80 1.25 3.46
CA ALA A 82 10.63 0.74 2.75
C ALA A 82 10.93 -0.58 2.02
N ALA A 83 10.10 -1.59 2.27
CA ALA A 83 10.18 -2.85 1.53
C ALA A 83 9.79 -2.66 0.05
N PRO A 84 10.30 -3.48 -0.88
CA PRO A 84 9.85 -3.42 -2.27
C PRO A 84 8.39 -3.83 -2.44
N ILE A 85 7.69 -3.14 -3.35
CA ILE A 85 6.32 -3.42 -3.78
C ILE A 85 6.32 -4.04 -5.18
N ARG A 86 5.37 -4.93 -5.43
CA ARG A 86 5.12 -5.53 -6.74
C ARG A 86 3.63 -5.49 -7.06
N LEU A 87 3.32 -5.50 -8.35
CA LEU A 87 1.98 -5.71 -8.86
C LEU A 87 1.83 -7.16 -9.33
N LYS A 88 0.73 -7.79 -8.94
CA LYS A 88 0.30 -9.11 -9.42
C LYS A 88 -1.03 -8.93 -10.15
N LEU A 89 -1.15 -9.49 -11.36
CA LEU A 89 -2.46 -9.57 -12.03
C LEU A 89 -3.36 -10.55 -11.26
N ASP A 90 -4.57 -10.10 -10.97
CA ASP A 90 -5.66 -10.93 -10.45
C ASP A 90 -6.44 -11.58 -11.61
N ILE A 91 -7.44 -12.41 -11.28
CA ILE A 91 -8.23 -13.16 -12.26
C ILE A 91 -9.07 -12.27 -13.22
N ASP A 92 -9.33 -11.02 -12.82
CA ASP A 92 -10.07 -10.03 -13.60
C ASP A 92 -9.16 -9.04 -14.34
N ASP A 93 -7.89 -9.39 -14.52
CA ASP A 93 -6.84 -8.57 -15.12
C ASP A 93 -6.56 -7.25 -14.36
N THR A 94 -7.04 -7.11 -13.13
CA THR A 94 -6.71 -5.97 -12.27
C THR A 94 -5.37 -6.17 -11.57
N TRP A 95 -4.58 -5.11 -11.47
CA TRP A 95 -3.33 -5.15 -10.70
C TRP A 95 -3.60 -5.07 -9.19
N VAL A 96 -3.15 -6.08 -8.45
CA VAL A 96 -3.14 -6.13 -6.98
C VAL A 96 -1.77 -5.68 -6.45
N ILE A 97 -1.80 -4.84 -5.41
CA ILE A 97 -0.60 -4.37 -4.69
C ILE A 97 -0.13 -5.47 -3.72
N THR A 98 1.10 -5.93 -3.92
CA THR A 98 1.69 -7.02 -3.14
C THR A 98 3.05 -6.60 -2.60
N SER A 99 3.26 -6.82 -1.31
CA SER A 99 4.57 -6.78 -0.66
C SER A 99 5.16 -8.20 -0.56
N GLN A 100 6.39 -8.31 -0.06
CA GLN A 100 6.98 -9.62 0.25
C GLN A 100 6.15 -10.47 1.24
N ASP A 101 5.35 -9.81 2.08
CA ASP A 101 4.61 -10.45 3.18
C ASP A 101 3.14 -10.72 2.84
N GLY A 102 2.66 -10.26 1.68
CA GLY A 102 1.28 -10.42 1.25
C GLY A 102 0.68 -9.16 0.64
N ASN A 103 -0.63 -9.21 0.44
CA ASN A 103 -1.42 -8.14 -0.18
C ASN A 103 -1.90 -7.12 0.85
N PHE A 104 -2.05 -5.88 0.41
CA PHE A 104 -2.56 -4.82 1.28
C PHE A 104 -4.07 -4.97 1.44
N ILE A 105 -4.57 -4.78 2.66
CA ILE A 105 -5.99 -4.76 3.00
C ILE A 105 -6.31 -3.56 3.88
N GLU A 106 -7.59 -3.25 4.01
CA GLU A 106 -8.11 -2.31 4.99
C GLU A 106 -8.47 -3.07 6.26
N GLN A 107 -8.11 -2.49 7.41
CA GLN A 107 -8.50 -2.96 8.72
C GLN A 107 -8.58 -1.78 9.69
N ASP A 108 -9.76 -1.53 10.25
CA ASP A 108 -10.04 -0.50 11.25
C ASP A 108 -9.58 0.93 10.84
N GLY A 109 -9.74 1.27 9.57
CA GLY A 109 -9.34 2.54 8.95
C GLY A 109 -7.87 2.63 8.55
N PHE A 110 -7.09 1.56 8.74
CA PHE A 110 -5.67 1.49 8.41
C PHE A 110 -5.40 0.50 7.30
N VAL A 111 -4.28 0.72 6.60
CA VAL A 111 -3.77 -0.24 5.62
C VAL A 111 -2.78 -1.18 6.29
N VAL A 112 -3.00 -2.48 6.15
CA VAL A 112 -2.16 -3.54 6.72
C VAL A 112 -1.91 -4.66 5.71
N VAL A 113 -0.92 -5.50 5.99
CA VAL A 113 -0.75 -6.82 5.36
C VAL A 113 -1.15 -7.87 6.38
N PRO A 114 -2.16 -8.71 6.09
CA PRO A 114 -2.60 -9.73 7.03
C PRO A 114 -1.54 -10.81 7.20
N ILE A 115 -1.68 -11.60 8.27
CA ILE A 115 -0.89 -12.82 8.45
C ILE A 115 -1.26 -13.79 7.31
N ALA A 116 -0.27 -14.46 6.72
CA ALA A 116 -0.43 -15.27 5.49
C ALA A 116 -1.52 -16.37 5.53
N ASP A 117 -1.99 -16.78 6.72
CA ASP A 117 -3.06 -17.78 6.91
C ASP A 117 -4.43 -17.16 7.26
N SER A 118 -4.52 -15.82 7.30
CA SER A 118 -5.79 -15.13 7.45
C SER A 118 -6.47 -15.05 6.08
N GLN A 119 -7.64 -15.67 5.95
CA GLN A 119 -8.49 -15.62 4.75
C GLN A 119 -9.07 -14.23 4.53
N ALA A 120 -8.24 -13.24 4.20
CA ALA A 120 -8.73 -11.98 3.68
C ALA A 120 -9.39 -12.26 2.32
N ASN A 121 -10.68 -11.91 2.20
CA ASN A 121 -11.43 -12.01 0.96
C ASN A 121 -10.66 -11.28 -0.15
N GLU A 122 -10.37 -11.94 -1.27
CA GLU A 122 -9.56 -11.42 -2.37
C GLU A 122 -10.14 -10.11 -2.95
N ARG A 123 -11.45 -9.89 -2.79
CA ARG A 123 -12.13 -8.65 -3.17
C ARG A 123 -11.74 -7.42 -2.32
N LEU A 124 -11.10 -7.63 -1.18
CA LEU A 124 -10.65 -6.59 -0.26
C LEU A 124 -9.14 -6.36 -0.35
N TRP A 125 -8.50 -6.86 -1.39
CA TRP A 125 -7.10 -6.52 -1.66
C TRP A 125 -6.99 -5.16 -2.32
N ALA A 126 -5.89 -4.46 -2.02
CA ALA A 126 -5.56 -3.21 -2.66
C ALA A 126 -5.29 -3.42 -4.15
N ARG A 127 -5.95 -2.60 -4.97
CA ARG A 127 -5.96 -2.71 -6.42
C ARG A 127 -5.68 -1.36 -7.07
N VAL A 128 -4.96 -1.39 -8.18
CA VAL A 128 -4.82 -0.26 -9.09
C VAL A 128 -6.18 0.04 -9.71
N VAL A 129 -6.56 1.31 -9.74
CA VAL A 129 -7.74 1.77 -10.46
C VAL A 129 -7.28 2.68 -11.59
N GLU A 130 -7.75 2.38 -12.81
CA GLU A 130 -7.50 3.19 -14.01
C GLU A 130 -8.47 4.39 -14.12
#